data_AF-A0A4W5JY18-F1
#
_entry.id   AF-A0A4W5JY18-F1
#
_cell.length_a   1.000
_cell.length_b   1.000
_cell.length_c   1.000
_cell.angle_alpha   90.00
_cell.angle_beta   90.00
_cell.angle_gamma   90.00
#
_symmetry.space_group_name_H-M   'P 1'
#
loop_
_entity.id
_entity.type
_entity.pdbx_description
1 polymer ?
#
loop_
_entity_poly.entity_id
_entity_poly.type
_entity_poly.pdbx_seq_one_letter_code
_entity_poly.pdbx_strand_id
1 'polypeptide(L)'
;MISNTRRSDAGMFICVGTNMVGERDSETAQLTVFERPTFLRRPINQVVLEEEGVEFRCQVQGDPQPNVRWRKNDVDVPRGR
;
A
#
# COMPACT_ATOMS: atom_id res chain seq x y z
N MET A 1 -20.83 -9.53 -7.20
CA MET A 1 -20.12 -8.28 -6.89
C MET A 1 -19.20 -8.55 -5.71
N ILE A 2 -17.91 -8.26 -5.82
CA ILE A 2 -16.98 -8.37 -4.70
C ILE A 2 -17.01 -7.04 -3.95
N SER A 3 -17.40 -7.06 -2.68
CA SER A 3 -17.46 -5.90 -1.81
C SER A 3 -16.34 -6.01 -0.76
N ASN A 4 -15.68 -4.90 -0.42
CA ASN A 4 -14.49 -4.89 0.45
C ASN A 4 -13.35 -5.78 -0.07
N THR A 5 -12.84 -5.44 -1.26
CA THR A 5 -11.77 -6.17 -1.94
C THR A 5 -10.50 -6.29 -1.08
N ARG A 6 -9.86 -7.45 -1.19
CA ARG A 6 -8.58 -7.80 -0.56
C ARG A 6 -7.57 -8.17 -1.63
N ARG A 7 -6.28 -8.19 -1.28
CA ARG A 7 -5.21 -8.64 -2.21
C ARG A 7 -5.47 -10.05 -2.75
N SER A 8 -6.10 -10.92 -1.96
CA SER A 8 -6.48 -12.28 -2.37
C SER A 8 -7.50 -12.33 -3.50
N ASP A 9 -8.22 -11.25 -3.76
CA ASP A 9 -9.23 -11.19 -4.81
C ASP A 9 -8.61 -10.78 -6.17
N ALA A 10 -7.36 -10.30 -6.17
CA ALA A 10 -6.66 -9.96 -7.39
C ALA A 10 -6.46 -11.21 -8.26
N GLY A 11 -6.64 -11.06 -9.57
CA GLY A 11 -6.56 -12.18 -10.49
C GLY A 11 -7.22 -11.92 -11.83
N MET A 12 -7.32 -12.99 -12.61
CA MET A 12 -7.95 -12.98 -13.93
C MET A 12 -9.38 -13.49 -13.81
N PHE A 13 -10.33 -12.76 -14.40
CA PHE A 13 -11.75 -13.08 -14.40
C PHE A 13 -12.24 -13.27 -15.83
N ILE A 14 -13.11 -14.26 -16.03
CA ILE A 14 -13.86 -14.48 -17.27
C ILE A 14 -15.35 -14.53 -16.95
N CYS A 15 -16.17 -14.13 -17.92
CA CYS A 15 -17.61 -14.35 -17.90
C CYS A 15 -17.93 -15.54 -18.80
N VAL A 16 -18.69 -16.51 -18.29
CA VAL A 16 -19.05 -17.72 -19.02
C VAL A 16 -20.54 -17.69 -19.31
N GLY A 17 -20.91 -17.69 -20.60
CA GLY A 17 -22.29 -17.72 -21.06
C GLY A 17 -22.68 -19.11 -21.53
N THR A 18 -23.71 -19.70 -20.92
CA THR A 18 -24.20 -21.05 -21.24
C THR A 18 -25.64 -21.03 -21.74
N ASN A 19 -25.95 -21.89 -22.72
CA ASN A 19 -27.30 -22.20 -23.15
C ASN A 19 -27.40 -23.67 -23.62
N MET A 20 -28.58 -24.08 -24.11
CA MET A 20 -28.80 -25.46 -24.58
C MET A 20 -27.93 -25.89 -25.78
N VAL A 21 -27.30 -24.94 -26.48
CA VAL A 21 -26.43 -25.20 -27.63
C VAL A 21 -24.96 -25.31 -27.20
N GLY A 22 -24.55 -24.67 -26.11
CA GLY A 22 -23.20 -24.79 -25.58
C GLY A 22 -22.76 -23.65 -24.65
N GLU A 23 -21.44 -23.48 -24.54
CA GLU A 23 -20.76 -22.52 -23.66
C GLU A 23 -19.76 -21.66 -24.45
N ARG A 24 -19.63 -20.39 -24.08
CA ARG A 24 -18.59 -19.47 -24.57
C ARG A 24 -18.07 -18.58 -23.44
N ASP A 25 -16.76 -18.40 -23.44
CA ASP A 25 -16.05 -17.51 -22.53
C ASP A 25 -15.94 -16.10 -23.13
N SER A 26 -15.94 -15.09 -22.27
CA SER A 26 -15.55 -13.73 -22.63
C SER A 26 -14.03 -13.60 -22.77
N GLU A 27 -13.59 -12.43 -23.25
CA GLU A 27 -12.20 -12.01 -23.03
C GLU A 27 -11.87 -11.93 -21.53
N THR A 28 -10.60 -12.09 -21.20
CA THR A 28 -10.12 -12.08 -19.81
C THR A 28 -9.98 -10.65 -19.29
N ALA A 29 -10.56 -10.37 -18.13
CA ALA A 29 -10.38 -9.13 -17.39
C ALA A 29 -9.40 -9.32 -16.22
N GLN A 30 -8.45 -8.40 -16.04
CA GLN A 30 -7.51 -8.43 -14.93
C GLN A 30 -7.95 -7.50 -13.79
N LEU A 31 -8.05 -8.04 -12.59
CA LEU A 31 -8.25 -7.27 -11.36
C LEU A 31 -6.91 -7.14 -10.62
N THR A 32 -6.43 -5.91 -10.49
CA THR A 32 -5.28 -5.55 -9.65
C THR A 32 -5.78 -4.84 -8.41
N VAL A 33 -5.28 -5.23 -7.23
CA VAL A 33 -5.69 -4.65 -5.95
C VAL A 33 -4.49 -4.04 -5.24
N PHE A 34 -4.49 -2.72 -5.09
CA PHE A 34 -3.46 -1.95 -4.39
C PHE A 34 -3.79 -1.74 -2.92
N GLU A 35 -2.75 -1.56 -2.11
CA GLU A 35 -2.87 -1.37 -0.66
C GLU A 35 -2.35 0.00 -0.23
N ARG A 36 -3.14 0.69 0.61
CA ARG A 36 -2.73 1.97 1.18
C ARG A 36 -1.53 1.79 2.13
N PRO A 37 -0.65 2.82 2.23
CA PRO A 37 0.44 2.79 3.17
C PRO A 37 -0.03 2.53 4.61
N THR A 38 0.58 1.57 5.27
CA THR A 38 0.33 1.20 6.67
C THR A 38 1.66 1.23 7.44
N PHE A 39 1.65 1.79 8.65
CA PHE A 39 2.84 1.84 9.49
C PHE A 39 3.11 0.48 10.13
N LEU A 40 4.25 -0.11 9.77
CA LEU A 40 4.85 -1.23 10.50
C LEU A 40 5.59 -0.72 11.73
N ARG A 41 6.23 0.45 11.61
CA ARG A 41 6.91 1.12 12.71
C ARG A 41 6.64 2.61 12.67
N ARG A 42 6.13 3.14 13.78
CA ARG A 42 5.91 4.58 13.98
C ARG A 42 7.10 5.19 14.73
N PRO A 43 7.45 6.46 14.46
CA PRO A 43 8.35 7.19 15.34
C PRO A 43 7.76 7.27 16.76
N ILE A 44 8.65 7.29 17.74
CA ILE A 44 8.31 7.48 19.15
C ILE A 44 8.94 8.75 19.67
N ASN A 45 8.38 9.32 20.73
CA ASN A 45 8.94 10.51 21.38
C ASN A 45 10.31 10.19 21.98
N GLN A 46 11.23 11.15 21.87
CA GLN A 46 12.60 11.03 22.38
C GLN A 46 12.97 12.31 23.15
N VAL A 47 13.82 12.14 24.17
CA VAL A 47 14.43 13.21 24.95
C VAL A 47 15.94 12.93 24.92
N VAL A 48 16.72 13.91 24.50
CA VAL A 48 18.18 13.82 24.35
C VAL A 48 18.82 15.08 24.92
N LEU A 49 20.08 14.99 25.33
CA LEU A 49 20.85 16.18 25.74
C LEU A 49 21.29 16.99 24.53
N GLU A 50 21.70 18.24 24.77
CA GLU A 50 22.33 19.06 23.74
C GLU A 50 23.60 18.38 23.22
N GLU A 51 23.89 18.53 21.92
CA GLU A 51 24.98 17.86 21.18
C GLU A 51 24.87 16.33 21.03
N GLU A 52 23.80 15.69 21.53
CA GLU A 52 23.57 14.26 21.27
C GLU A 52 22.83 14.02 19.94
N GLY A 53 23.20 12.94 19.25
CA GLY A 53 22.50 12.49 18.04
C GLY A 53 21.18 11.79 18.36
N VAL A 54 20.18 11.94 17.49
CA VAL A 54 18.88 11.28 17.61
C VAL A 54 18.43 10.70 16.27
N GLU A 55 17.85 9.50 16.30
CA GLU A 55 17.31 8.83 15.11
C GLU A 55 15.82 8.50 15.31
N PHE A 56 14.95 8.97 14.41
CA PHE A 56 13.57 8.50 14.34
C PHE A 56 13.43 7.41 13.30
N ARG A 57 12.90 6.26 13.70
CA ARG A 57 12.64 5.13 12.79
C ARG A 57 11.18 5.11 12.35
N CYS A 58 10.97 5.06 11.04
CA CYS A 58 9.65 4.95 10.41
C CYS A 58 9.71 3.90 9.32
N GLN A 59 8.81 2.92 9.38
CA GLN A 59 8.67 1.87 8.38
C GLN A 59 7.21 1.79 7.96
N VAL A 60 6.99 1.85 6.66
CA VAL A 60 5.69 1.77 6.02
C VAL A 60 5.70 0.65 5.00
N GLN A 61 4.61 -0.09 4.94
CA GLN A 61 4.33 -1.06 3.87
C GLN A 61 3.14 -0.56 3.06
N GLY A 62 3.02 -1.02 1.82
CA GLY A 62 1.91 -0.71 0.93
C GLY A 62 2.24 -1.23 -0.45
N ASP A 63 1.25 -1.20 -1.33
CA ASP A 63 1.43 -1.59 -2.72
C ASP A 63 0.74 -0.55 -3.62
N PRO A 64 1.48 0.17 -4.49
CA PRO A 64 2.93 0.12 -4.66
C PRO A 64 3.72 0.55 -3.42
N GLN A 65 5.02 0.22 -3.42
CA GLN A 65 5.93 0.54 -2.30
C GLN A 65 5.86 2.05 -1.95
N PRO A 66 5.50 2.42 -0.71
CA PRO A 66 5.34 3.83 -0.36
C PRO A 66 6.66 4.57 -0.21
N ASN A 67 6.64 5.87 -0.56
CA ASN A 67 7.74 6.80 -0.28
C ASN A 67 7.60 7.43 1.12
N VAL A 68 8.69 7.46 1.88
CA VAL A 68 8.74 8.10 3.21
C VAL A 68 9.40 9.48 3.12
N ARG A 69 8.77 10.48 3.74
CA ARG A 69 9.31 11.82 3.97
C ARG A 69 9.07 12.26 5.41
N TRP A 70 9.94 13.10 5.94
CA TRP A 70 9.85 13.64 7.28
C TRP A 70 9.46 15.11 7.25
N ARG A 71 8.64 15.53 8.22
CA ARG A 71 8.29 16.92 8.46
C ARG A 71 8.53 17.28 9.91
N LYS A 72 9.07 18.48 10.14
CA LYS A 72 9.20 19.10 11.47
C LYS A 72 8.33 20.35 11.46
N ASN A 73 7.33 20.41 12.34
CA ASN A 73 6.39 21.54 12.43
C ASN A 73 5.78 21.88 11.06
N ASP A 74 5.29 20.85 10.37
CA ASP A 74 4.72 20.90 9.00
C ASP A 74 5.66 21.30 7.86
N VAL A 75 6.95 21.55 8.14
CA VAL A 75 7.97 21.86 7.12
C VAL A 75 8.76 20.59 6.77
N ASP A 76 8.94 20.33 5.47
CA ASP A 76 9.73 19.19 4.98
C ASP A 76 11.19 19.27 5.44
N VAL A 77 11.71 18.16 5.95
CA VAL A 77 13.10 18.03 6.38
C VAL A 77 13.95 17.56 5.19
N PRO A 78 15.01 18.30 4.80
CA PRO A 78 15.92 17.86 3.75
C PRO A 78 16.58 16.53 4.10
N ARG A 79 16.86 15.70 3.09
CA ARG A 79 17.65 14.49 3.29
C ARG A 79 19.10 14.88 3.63
N GLY A 80 19.63 14.42 4.77
CA GLY A 80 21.07 14.52 5.09
C GLY A 80 21.49 15.63 6.06
N ARG A 81 20.69 15.91 7.11
CA ARG A 81 21.12 16.75 8.24
C ARG A 81 21.22 15.93 9.52
#